data_AF-A0A431K5E0-F1
#
_entry.id   AF-A0A431K5E0-F1
#
_cell.length_a   1.000
_cell.length_b   1.000
_cell.length_c   1.000
_cell.angle_alpha   90.00
_cell.angle_beta   90.00
_cell.angle_gamma   90.00
#
_symmetry.space_group_name_H-M   'P 1'
#
loop_
_entity.id
_entity.type
_entity.pdbx_description
1 polymer ?
#
loop_
_entity_poly.entity_id
_entity_poly.type
_entity_poly.pdbx_seq_one_letter_code
_entity_poly.pdbx_strand_id
1 'polypeptide(L)'
;MADYVPRTLTYRNDKGASEQVPDAAIASVEDSFVVLGEPGMGKTRLLRWIAENNNWEFRSATAFVNHPDPAQLVSEGGRLIIDGLDELSAAQDSDPVNRVLGQLIKAGCPKFVLSCRAADWRGAAAKQDITEEYKRSPKEMTLMPFSKGDAVRFLALALGSERANEVISYLDAKGLPELYGNPLTLDLFASVGADGQPLPETRAELLRRATELMWHEQNNRHDKAPLANLDQDAALTAAGAVSAVLVLTGSDVLSLQPGSSTEPFKTRAADLGSLPGGANARAVVGSRLFIAGSDAPNQFKLIHRSVAEYLGARWLARVVTDDQTVDRMLAMITFDKGVPASLRGIHAWLAQDNRFAPGVIATDPYGVLRYGDADGLTVEQGRLLLHALRSRQKSNPFFRAEDYGRHSAKGLTHQALLEDVREILIANDTGVHLRTLLLEAIRGSKLALELVDELRGILLGIDGRLFEYSERYQAGLALISFGSSAIDWVDVTDQLVHEGSKDSTRLVLELMVDVGFNVFEPERICRAILTHLGFVASIASSVNARAGIGTLYSLARQIPDTYVGLVLDELVLCPANNWH
;
A
#
# COMPACT_ATOMS: atom_id res chain seq x y z
N MET A 1 -31.73 4.18 -2.88
CA MET A 1 -30.71 3.10 -2.86
C MET A 1 -29.83 3.03 -4.11
N ALA A 2 -29.88 4.00 -5.04
CA ALA A 2 -29.09 3.98 -6.27
C ALA A 2 -27.56 3.88 -6.07
N ASP A 3 -27.09 4.26 -4.87
CA ASP A 3 -25.67 4.35 -4.50
C ASP A 3 -25.19 3.16 -3.65
N TYR A 4 -25.81 1.98 -3.76
CA TYR A 4 -25.38 0.79 -3.03
C TYR A 4 -24.35 -0.01 -3.82
N VAL A 5 -23.23 -0.32 -3.17
CA VAL A 5 -22.19 -1.21 -3.70
C VAL A 5 -22.41 -2.61 -3.12
N PRO A 6 -22.64 -3.64 -3.96
CA PRO A 6 -22.79 -5.02 -3.52
C PRO A 6 -21.69 -5.47 -2.57
N ARG A 7 -22.06 -6.29 -1.60
CA ARG A 7 -21.19 -6.75 -0.52
C ARG A 7 -21.16 -8.27 -0.48
N THR A 8 -20.06 -8.79 0.04
CA THR A 8 -19.87 -10.21 0.30
C THR A 8 -19.57 -10.39 1.77
N LEU A 9 -20.20 -11.41 2.38
CA LEU A 9 -19.88 -11.84 3.73
C LEU A 9 -19.13 -13.17 3.66
N THR A 10 -18.31 -13.44 4.66
CA THR A 10 -17.65 -14.72 4.82
C THR A 10 -17.99 -15.35 6.16
N TYR A 11 -18.09 -16.68 6.20
CA TYR A 11 -18.31 -17.42 7.43
C TYR A 11 -17.57 -18.76 7.37
N ARG A 12 -17.26 -19.34 8.54
CA ARG A 12 -16.72 -20.70 8.63
C ARG A 12 -17.87 -21.69 8.75
N ASN A 13 -17.90 -22.69 7.88
CA ASN A 13 -18.87 -23.78 7.96
C ASN A 13 -18.48 -24.79 9.06
N ASP A 14 -19.33 -25.80 9.28
CA ASP A 14 -19.12 -26.82 10.32
C ASP A 14 -17.83 -27.66 10.12
N LYS A 15 -17.26 -27.65 8.91
CA LYS A 15 -15.99 -28.30 8.57
C LYS A 15 -14.78 -27.37 8.74
N GLY A 16 -14.99 -26.15 9.22
CA GLY A 16 -13.97 -25.12 9.39
C GLY A 16 -13.53 -24.43 8.10
N ALA A 17 -14.13 -24.74 6.95
CA ALA A 17 -13.80 -24.09 5.68
C ALA A 17 -14.49 -22.73 5.57
N SER A 18 -13.76 -21.76 5.01
CA SER A 18 -14.28 -20.42 4.74
C SER A 18 -15.18 -20.43 3.52
N GLU A 19 -16.41 -19.97 3.67
CA GLU A 19 -17.38 -19.79 2.59
C GLU A 19 -17.71 -18.31 2.40
N GLN A 20 -18.14 -17.95 1.20
CA GLN A 20 -18.55 -16.58 0.84
C GLN A 20 -20.03 -16.56 0.46
N VAL A 21 -20.74 -15.55 0.94
CA VAL A 21 -22.16 -15.32 0.67
C VAL A 21 -22.31 -13.89 0.13
N PRO A 22 -22.64 -13.71 -1.16
CA PRO A 22 -23.00 -12.39 -1.67
C PRO A 22 -24.31 -11.92 -1.01
N ASP A 23 -24.47 -10.62 -0.85
CA ASP A 23 -25.65 -10.02 -0.23
C ASP A 23 -26.99 -10.44 -0.88
N ALA A 24 -27.01 -10.62 -2.19
CA ALA A 24 -28.16 -11.14 -2.94
C ALA A 24 -28.59 -12.55 -2.50
N ALA A 25 -27.70 -13.36 -1.93
CA ALA A 25 -27.97 -14.72 -1.47
C ALA A 25 -28.31 -14.81 0.04
N ILE A 26 -28.26 -13.69 0.77
CA ILE A 26 -28.51 -13.68 2.23
C ILE A 26 -29.92 -14.17 2.57
N ALA A 27 -30.90 -13.90 1.71
CA ALA A 27 -32.28 -14.35 1.87
C ALA A 27 -32.39 -15.87 2.03
N SER A 28 -31.49 -16.62 1.38
CA SER A 28 -31.48 -18.09 1.36
C SER A 28 -30.79 -18.73 2.56
N VAL A 29 -30.04 -17.96 3.36
CA VAL A 29 -29.48 -18.46 4.62
C VAL A 29 -30.64 -18.77 5.53
N GLU A 30 -30.80 -19.98 6.10
CA GLU A 30 -32.00 -20.32 6.89
C GLU A 30 -31.93 -19.95 8.38
N ASP A 31 -30.75 -20.00 8.97
CA ASP A 31 -30.52 -19.74 10.39
C ASP A 31 -30.47 -18.24 10.71
N SER A 32 -30.63 -17.89 11.98
CA SER A 32 -30.27 -16.56 12.48
C SER A 32 -28.76 -16.35 12.34
N PHE A 33 -28.33 -15.12 12.07
CA PHE A 33 -26.91 -14.85 11.90
C PHE A 33 -26.51 -13.47 12.42
N VAL A 34 -25.23 -13.37 12.75
CA VAL A 34 -24.60 -12.16 13.27
C VAL A 34 -23.65 -11.61 12.20
N VAL A 35 -23.85 -10.35 11.80
CA VAL A 35 -22.99 -9.63 10.87
C VAL A 35 -21.93 -8.86 11.64
N LEU A 36 -20.70 -9.35 11.56
CA LEU A 36 -19.51 -8.76 12.15
C LEU A 36 -18.76 -7.94 11.12
N GLY A 37 -18.04 -6.92 11.59
CA GLY A 37 -17.14 -6.13 10.75
C GLY A 37 -16.64 -4.91 11.48
N GLU A 38 -15.58 -4.33 10.95
CA GLU A 38 -14.94 -3.16 11.53
C GLU A 38 -15.83 -1.90 11.48
N PRO A 39 -15.50 -0.87 12.29
CA PRO A 39 -16.18 0.42 12.20
C PRO A 39 -16.12 0.98 10.78
N GLY A 40 -17.19 1.58 10.30
CA GLY A 40 -17.25 2.13 8.94
C GLY A 40 -17.36 1.12 7.78
N MET A 41 -17.36 -0.21 8.01
CA MET A 41 -17.43 -1.24 6.95
C MET A 41 -18.76 -1.28 6.17
N GLY A 42 -19.75 -0.47 6.57
CA GLY A 42 -21.05 -0.38 5.91
C GLY A 42 -22.10 -1.38 6.42
N LYS A 43 -21.95 -1.95 7.63
CA LYS A 43 -22.90 -2.91 8.23
C LYS A 43 -24.34 -2.40 8.21
N THR A 44 -24.59 -1.20 8.74
CA THR A 44 -25.92 -0.56 8.73
C THR A 44 -26.48 -0.38 7.32
N ARG A 45 -25.64 -0.01 6.34
CA ARG A 45 -26.06 0.19 4.95
C ARG A 45 -26.46 -1.14 4.30
N LEU A 46 -25.67 -2.18 4.51
CA LEU A 46 -25.97 -3.56 4.10
C LEU A 46 -27.28 -4.03 4.72
N LEU A 47 -27.44 -3.88 6.03
CA LEU A 47 -28.64 -4.32 6.75
C LEU A 47 -29.91 -3.61 6.27
N ARG A 48 -29.86 -2.30 6.01
CA ARG A 48 -30.99 -1.57 5.41
C ARG A 48 -31.31 -2.07 3.99
N TRP A 49 -30.28 -2.33 3.18
CA TRP A 49 -30.45 -2.90 1.83
C TRP A 49 -31.12 -4.28 1.86
N ILE A 50 -30.70 -5.16 2.78
CA ILE A 50 -31.33 -6.46 2.97
C ILE A 50 -32.78 -6.29 3.45
N ALA A 51 -33.03 -5.39 4.39
CA ALA A 51 -34.36 -5.11 4.92
C ALA A 51 -35.34 -4.70 3.82
N GLU A 52 -34.97 -3.72 3.01
CA GLU A 52 -35.81 -3.18 1.94
C GLU A 52 -36.06 -4.22 0.83
N ASN A 53 -35.05 -5.00 0.42
CA ASN A 53 -35.21 -5.99 -0.65
C ASN A 53 -35.99 -7.24 -0.25
N ASN A 54 -36.04 -7.57 1.04
CA ASN A 54 -36.72 -8.76 1.54
C ASN A 54 -37.99 -8.45 2.36
N ASN A 55 -38.34 -7.15 2.48
CA ASN A 55 -39.43 -6.67 3.32
C ASN A 55 -39.32 -7.17 4.78
N TRP A 56 -38.10 -7.11 5.33
CA TRP A 56 -37.79 -7.49 6.72
C TRP A 56 -37.78 -6.26 7.62
N GLU A 57 -38.16 -6.42 8.88
CA GLU A 57 -38.27 -5.31 9.81
C GLU A 57 -36.88 -4.88 10.31
N PHE A 58 -36.52 -3.61 10.13
CA PHE A 58 -35.25 -3.04 10.58
C PHE A 58 -35.42 -2.21 11.86
N ARG A 59 -34.61 -2.48 12.88
CA ARG A 59 -34.52 -1.70 14.12
C ARG A 59 -33.06 -1.55 14.54
N SER A 60 -32.71 -0.42 15.17
CA SER A 60 -31.47 -0.37 15.93
C SER A 60 -31.62 -1.20 17.21
N ALA A 61 -30.50 -1.72 17.74
CA ALA A 61 -30.49 -2.48 18.99
C ALA A 61 -31.09 -1.68 20.14
N THR A 62 -30.75 -0.38 20.25
CA THR A 62 -31.33 0.53 21.24
C THR A 62 -32.85 0.67 21.10
N ALA A 63 -33.35 0.85 19.88
CA ALA A 63 -34.79 0.97 19.65
C ALA A 63 -35.53 -0.34 19.93
N PHE A 64 -34.91 -1.47 19.57
CA PHE A 64 -35.48 -2.80 19.81
C PHE A 64 -35.55 -3.14 21.31
N VAL A 65 -34.46 -2.90 22.05
CA VAL A 65 -34.41 -3.17 23.51
C VAL A 65 -35.45 -2.35 24.28
N ASN A 66 -35.75 -1.13 23.82
CA ASN A 66 -36.73 -0.24 24.45
C ASN A 66 -38.15 -0.42 23.91
N HIS A 67 -38.40 -1.34 22.98
CA HIS A 67 -39.73 -1.54 22.42
C HIS A 67 -40.66 -2.16 23.48
N PRO A 68 -41.87 -1.60 23.70
CA PRO A 68 -42.77 -2.07 24.76
C PRO A 68 -43.38 -3.45 24.45
N ASP A 69 -43.60 -3.75 23.18
CA ASP A 69 -44.18 -5.03 22.72
C ASP A 69 -43.47 -5.53 21.45
N PRO A 70 -42.33 -6.22 21.57
CA PRO A 70 -41.50 -6.60 20.42
C PRO A 70 -42.18 -7.65 19.52
N ALA A 71 -43.24 -8.34 19.97
CA ALA A 71 -43.96 -9.32 19.17
C ALA A 71 -44.66 -8.68 17.96
N GLN A 72 -45.04 -7.40 18.05
CA GLN A 72 -45.63 -6.64 16.94
C GLN A 72 -44.67 -6.37 15.78
N LEU A 73 -43.36 -6.50 16.02
CA LEU A 73 -42.32 -6.29 15.02
C LEU A 73 -42.07 -7.53 14.16
N VAL A 74 -42.64 -8.68 14.53
CA VAL A 74 -42.44 -9.95 13.83
C VAL A 74 -43.50 -10.11 12.76
N SER A 75 -43.10 -9.96 11.49
CA SER A 75 -43.95 -10.33 10.36
C SER A 75 -44.03 -11.85 10.20
N GLU A 76 -45.17 -12.38 9.74
CA GLU A 76 -45.34 -13.83 9.50
C GLU A 76 -44.26 -14.36 8.54
N GLY A 77 -43.41 -15.26 9.06
CA GLY A 77 -42.30 -15.85 8.30
C GLY A 77 -41.12 -14.90 8.02
N GLY A 78 -41.19 -13.65 8.47
CA GLY A 78 -40.14 -12.64 8.27
C GLY A 78 -39.01 -12.72 9.29
N ARG A 79 -37.93 -11.98 9.02
CA ARG A 79 -36.79 -11.83 9.94
C ARG A 79 -36.79 -10.45 10.57
N LEU A 80 -36.33 -10.40 11.81
CA LEU A 80 -36.04 -9.14 12.48
C LEU A 80 -34.56 -8.77 12.31
N ILE A 81 -34.29 -7.61 11.73
CA ILE A 81 -32.95 -7.05 11.62
C ILE A 81 -32.71 -6.08 12.78
N ILE A 82 -31.65 -6.33 13.55
CA ILE A 82 -31.23 -5.58 14.73
C ILE A 82 -29.83 -5.03 14.48
N ASP A 83 -29.71 -3.71 14.33
CA ASP A 83 -28.45 -3.05 13.98
C ASP A 83 -27.78 -2.39 15.19
N GLY A 84 -26.47 -2.60 15.37
CA GLY A 84 -25.63 -1.88 16.31
C GLY A 84 -25.70 -2.41 17.74
N LEU A 85 -25.44 -3.70 17.95
CA LEU A 85 -25.30 -4.25 19.30
C LEU A 85 -24.24 -3.49 20.12
N ASP A 86 -23.15 -3.07 19.47
CA ASP A 86 -22.05 -2.29 20.05
C ASP A 86 -22.46 -0.88 20.53
N GLU A 87 -23.61 -0.38 20.10
CA GLU A 87 -24.16 0.91 20.56
C GLU A 87 -24.84 0.79 21.94
N LEU A 88 -25.16 -0.43 22.39
CA LEU A 88 -25.76 -0.66 23.71
C LEU A 88 -24.67 -0.55 24.79
N SER A 89 -24.78 0.46 25.65
CA SER A 89 -23.87 0.61 26.79
C SER A 89 -24.00 -0.57 27.76
N ALA A 90 -22.86 -1.19 28.11
CA ALA A 90 -22.77 -2.15 29.22
C ALA A 90 -22.98 -1.51 30.61
N ALA A 91 -23.08 -0.18 30.69
CA ALA A 91 -23.22 0.60 31.91
C ALA A 91 -24.60 0.46 32.63
N GLN A 92 -25.54 -0.35 32.12
CA GLN A 92 -26.86 -0.58 32.73
C GLN A 92 -26.98 -1.98 33.39
N ASP A 93 -25.90 -2.46 34.04
CA ASP A 93 -25.82 -3.70 34.84
C ASP A 93 -26.30 -5.00 34.16
N SER A 94 -26.52 -4.98 32.84
CA SER A 94 -26.96 -6.13 32.05
C SER A 94 -26.25 -6.14 30.70
N ASP A 95 -25.76 -7.32 30.34
CA ASP A 95 -25.02 -7.57 29.11
C ASP A 95 -25.85 -7.21 27.86
N PRO A 96 -25.32 -6.44 26.89
CA PRO A 96 -26.00 -6.10 25.65
C PRO A 96 -26.65 -7.27 24.92
N VAL A 97 -25.96 -8.41 24.82
CA VAL A 97 -26.48 -9.64 24.17
C VAL A 97 -27.73 -10.13 24.91
N ASN A 98 -27.65 -10.26 26.23
CA ASN A 98 -28.77 -10.72 27.06
C ASN A 98 -29.98 -9.80 26.98
N ARG A 99 -29.79 -8.48 26.85
CA ARG A 99 -30.89 -7.52 26.68
C ARG A 99 -31.63 -7.72 25.37
N VAL A 100 -30.88 -7.89 24.27
CA VAL A 100 -31.46 -8.17 22.95
C VAL A 100 -32.14 -9.53 22.95
N LEU A 101 -31.48 -10.56 23.50
CA LEU A 101 -32.01 -11.91 23.60
C LEU A 101 -33.30 -11.96 24.41
N GLY A 102 -33.37 -11.23 25.53
CA GLY A 102 -34.59 -11.12 26.33
C GLY A 102 -35.79 -10.54 25.57
N GLN A 103 -35.56 -9.55 24.69
CA GLN A 103 -36.63 -9.04 23.81
C GLN A 103 -36.99 -9.99 22.67
N LEU A 104 -36.00 -10.71 22.12
CA LEU A 104 -36.25 -11.76 21.12
C LEU A 104 -37.11 -12.90 21.69
N ILE A 105 -36.86 -13.31 22.94
CA ILE A 105 -37.67 -14.30 23.65
C ILE A 105 -39.10 -13.79 23.84
N LYS A 106 -39.27 -12.54 24.28
CA LYS A 106 -40.59 -11.89 24.41
C LYS A 106 -41.33 -11.80 23.07
N ALA A 107 -40.61 -11.68 21.97
CA ALA A 107 -41.17 -11.67 20.61
C ALA A 107 -41.49 -13.08 20.05
N GLY A 108 -41.30 -14.14 20.84
CA GLY A 108 -41.56 -15.52 20.41
C GLY A 108 -40.40 -16.17 19.64
N CYS A 109 -39.16 -15.75 19.89
CA CYS A 109 -37.93 -16.27 19.26
C CYS A 109 -37.95 -16.24 17.71
N PRO A 110 -38.22 -15.07 17.09
CA PRO A 110 -38.19 -14.96 15.63
C PRO A 110 -36.77 -15.16 15.09
N LYS A 111 -36.66 -15.53 13.81
CA LYS A 111 -35.36 -15.51 13.11
C LYS A 111 -34.84 -14.07 13.08
N PHE A 112 -33.56 -13.88 13.33
CA PHE A 112 -32.97 -12.55 13.43
C PHE A 112 -31.67 -12.40 12.64
N VAL A 113 -31.34 -11.15 12.35
CA VAL A 113 -30.03 -10.71 11.88
C VAL A 113 -29.53 -9.65 12.86
N LEU A 114 -28.36 -9.86 13.45
CA LEU A 114 -27.78 -8.93 14.43
C LEU A 114 -26.47 -8.36 13.90
N SER A 115 -26.24 -7.05 13.91
CA SER A 115 -24.90 -6.51 13.62
C SER A 115 -24.15 -6.13 14.91
N CYS A 116 -22.83 -6.31 14.87
CA CYS A 116 -21.92 -5.86 15.93
C CYS A 116 -20.55 -5.51 15.34
N ARG A 117 -19.78 -4.66 16.02
CA ARG A 117 -18.33 -4.55 15.77
C ARG A 117 -17.64 -5.84 16.16
N ALA A 118 -16.62 -6.22 15.40
CA ALA A 118 -15.83 -7.41 15.72
C ALA A 118 -15.11 -7.27 17.08
N ALA A 119 -14.71 -6.04 17.45
CA ALA A 119 -14.10 -5.71 18.74
C ALA A 119 -15.00 -5.94 19.96
N ASP A 120 -16.31 -5.75 19.79
CA ASP A 120 -17.29 -5.80 20.88
C ASP A 120 -18.05 -7.14 20.94
N TRP A 121 -17.85 -8.01 19.95
CA TRP A 121 -18.48 -9.31 19.89
C TRP A 121 -17.84 -10.31 20.86
N ARG A 122 -18.66 -10.88 21.77
CA ARG A 122 -18.20 -11.82 22.81
C ARG A 122 -17.93 -13.25 22.32
N GLY A 123 -17.94 -13.49 21.00
CA GLY A 123 -17.59 -14.77 20.38
C GLY A 123 -18.37 -15.95 20.97
N ALA A 124 -17.65 -16.93 21.49
CA ALA A 124 -18.20 -18.18 22.02
C ALA A 124 -19.26 -17.99 23.11
N ALA A 125 -19.11 -16.99 24.00
CA ALA A 125 -20.07 -16.75 25.07
C ALA A 125 -21.45 -16.32 24.52
N ALA A 126 -21.46 -15.30 23.65
CA ALA A 126 -22.70 -14.84 23.01
C ALA A 126 -23.35 -15.94 22.15
N LYS A 127 -22.53 -16.74 21.46
CA LYS A 127 -23.01 -17.89 20.68
C LYS A 127 -23.67 -18.94 21.56
N GLN A 128 -23.10 -19.23 22.73
CA GLN A 128 -23.67 -20.15 23.70
C GLN A 128 -25.00 -19.63 24.23
N ASP A 129 -25.05 -18.38 24.70
CA ASP A 129 -26.27 -17.75 25.24
C ASP A 129 -27.42 -17.82 24.21
N ILE A 130 -27.15 -17.51 22.94
CA ILE A 130 -28.14 -17.61 21.87
C ILE A 130 -28.56 -19.07 21.62
N THR A 131 -27.60 -20.01 21.62
CA THR A 131 -27.88 -21.44 21.36
C THR A 131 -28.76 -22.05 22.44
N GLU A 132 -28.57 -21.66 23.71
CA GLU A 132 -29.37 -22.16 24.83
C GLU A 132 -30.86 -21.83 24.66
N GLU A 133 -31.18 -20.64 24.14
CA GLU A 133 -32.55 -20.18 23.93
C GLU A 133 -33.14 -20.65 22.58
N TYR A 134 -32.38 -20.55 21.49
CA TYR A 134 -32.85 -20.87 20.13
C TYR A 134 -32.70 -22.36 19.76
N LYS A 135 -31.99 -23.16 20.57
CA LYS A 135 -31.61 -24.56 20.29
C LYS A 135 -30.80 -24.75 19.00
N ARG A 136 -30.40 -23.65 18.36
CA ARG A 136 -29.57 -23.59 17.17
C ARG A 136 -28.58 -22.46 17.35
N SER A 137 -27.34 -22.72 16.98
CA SER A 137 -26.31 -21.70 16.99
C SER A 137 -26.53 -20.70 15.85
N PRO A 138 -26.36 -19.39 16.10
CA PRO A 138 -26.34 -18.43 15.02
C PRO A 138 -25.08 -18.61 14.16
N LYS A 139 -25.17 -18.28 12.87
CA LYS A 139 -23.99 -18.17 12.01
C LYS A 139 -23.30 -16.84 12.25
N GLU A 140 -21.98 -16.84 12.44
CA GLU A 140 -21.17 -15.62 12.54
C GLU A 140 -20.61 -15.30 11.15
N MET A 141 -21.09 -14.22 10.55
CA MET A 141 -20.71 -13.78 9.20
C MET A 141 -19.92 -12.48 9.28
N THR A 142 -18.73 -12.44 8.69
CA THR A 142 -17.89 -11.24 8.65
C THR A 142 -18.04 -10.54 7.31
N LEU A 143 -18.28 -9.24 7.33
CA LEU A 143 -18.38 -8.41 6.14
C LEU A 143 -17.00 -8.21 5.49
N MET A 144 -16.87 -8.58 4.21
CA MET A 144 -15.62 -8.44 3.47
C MET A 144 -15.30 -6.97 3.14
N PRO A 145 -14.01 -6.59 3.06
CA PRO A 145 -13.60 -5.30 2.53
C PRO A 145 -14.06 -5.08 1.08
N PHE A 146 -14.10 -3.84 0.63
CA PHE A 146 -14.27 -3.54 -0.79
C PHE A 146 -13.12 -4.11 -1.62
N SER A 147 -13.46 -4.65 -2.80
CA SER A 147 -12.48 -4.88 -3.85
C SER A 147 -12.02 -3.55 -4.46
N LYS A 148 -10.93 -3.58 -5.24
CA LYS A 148 -10.50 -2.40 -6.01
C LYS A 148 -11.62 -1.85 -6.91
N GLY A 149 -12.38 -2.73 -7.56
CA GLY A 149 -13.51 -2.34 -8.41
C GLY A 149 -14.66 -1.71 -7.61
N ASP A 150 -14.94 -2.23 -6.43
CA ASP A 150 -15.95 -1.66 -5.53
C ASP A 150 -15.54 -0.29 -5.01
N ALA A 151 -14.26 -0.12 -4.65
CA ALA A 151 -13.71 1.16 -4.19
C ALA A 151 -13.77 2.24 -5.27
N VAL A 152 -13.42 1.91 -6.52
CA VAL A 152 -13.56 2.84 -7.67
C VAL A 152 -15.03 3.22 -7.86
N ARG A 153 -15.94 2.23 -7.86
CA ARG A 153 -17.38 2.50 -8.01
C ARG A 153 -17.93 3.37 -6.88
N PHE A 154 -17.49 3.12 -5.65
CA PHE A 154 -17.89 3.89 -4.47
C PHE A 154 -17.42 5.35 -4.57
N LEU A 155 -16.13 5.57 -4.87
CA LEU A 155 -15.56 6.92 -5.01
C LEU A 155 -16.12 7.68 -6.21
N ALA A 156 -16.44 6.99 -7.31
CA ALA A 156 -16.97 7.61 -8.52
C ALA A 156 -18.30 8.33 -8.28
N LEU A 157 -19.07 7.93 -7.26
CA LEU A 157 -20.31 8.60 -6.86
C LEU A 157 -20.08 10.01 -6.34
N ALA A 158 -18.92 10.26 -5.71
CA ALA A 158 -18.57 11.55 -5.12
C ALA A 158 -17.61 12.38 -5.99
N LEU A 159 -16.67 11.73 -6.68
CA LEU A 159 -15.56 12.38 -7.38
C LEU A 159 -15.63 12.26 -8.92
N GLY A 160 -16.52 11.44 -9.46
CA GLY A 160 -16.47 11.01 -10.85
C GLY A 160 -15.42 9.92 -11.11
N SER A 161 -15.58 9.20 -12.22
CA SER A 161 -14.81 7.98 -12.50
C SER A 161 -13.31 8.22 -12.71
N GLU A 162 -12.92 9.33 -13.34
CA GLU A 162 -11.52 9.63 -13.65
C GLU A 162 -10.72 9.87 -12.35
N ARG A 163 -11.19 10.81 -11.53
CA ARG A 163 -10.57 11.14 -10.24
C ARG A 163 -10.59 9.96 -9.27
N ALA A 164 -11.66 9.15 -9.26
CA ALA A 164 -11.71 7.93 -8.46
C ALA A 164 -10.59 6.94 -8.85
N ASN A 165 -10.35 6.73 -10.13
CA ASN A 165 -9.26 5.87 -10.60
C ASN A 165 -7.88 6.45 -10.25
N GLU A 166 -7.72 7.78 -10.32
CA GLU A 166 -6.48 8.46 -9.94
C GLU A 166 -6.15 8.21 -8.45
N VAL A 167 -7.13 8.40 -7.55
CA VAL A 167 -6.95 8.20 -6.10
C VAL A 167 -6.59 6.76 -5.78
N ILE A 168 -7.29 5.79 -6.36
CA ILE A 168 -7.02 4.37 -6.13
C ILE A 168 -5.64 3.97 -6.69
N SER A 169 -5.28 4.46 -7.88
CA SER A 169 -3.96 4.21 -8.48
C SER A 169 -2.84 4.85 -7.66
N TYR A 170 -3.10 6.03 -7.07
CA TYR A 170 -2.19 6.69 -6.14
C TYR A 170 -1.95 5.85 -4.87
N LEU A 171 -3.01 5.30 -4.26
CA LEU A 171 -2.88 4.44 -3.07
C LEU A 171 -2.11 3.15 -3.39
N ASP A 172 -2.38 2.52 -4.54
CA ASP A 172 -1.62 1.36 -5.03
C ASP A 172 -0.15 1.70 -5.22
N ALA A 173 0.16 2.83 -5.88
CA ALA A 173 1.53 3.27 -6.12
C ALA A 173 2.28 3.61 -4.82
N LYS A 174 1.56 4.05 -3.78
CA LYS A 174 2.12 4.26 -2.44
C LYS A 174 2.15 2.98 -1.58
N GLY A 175 1.65 1.84 -2.08
CA GLY A 175 1.69 0.53 -1.43
C GLY A 175 0.73 0.40 -0.26
N LEU A 176 -0.46 1.01 -0.38
CA LEU A 176 -1.49 1.03 0.66
C LEU A 176 -2.89 0.59 0.15
N PRO A 177 -3.01 -0.55 -0.55
CA PRO A 177 -4.29 -0.98 -1.12
C PRO A 177 -5.35 -1.31 -0.05
N GLU A 178 -4.96 -1.71 1.15
CA GLU A 178 -5.87 -2.06 2.24
C GLU A 178 -6.68 -0.87 2.75
N LEU A 179 -6.20 0.36 2.52
CA LEU A 179 -6.87 1.58 2.99
C LEU A 179 -8.19 1.86 2.25
N TYR A 180 -8.34 1.41 1.00
CA TYR A 180 -9.60 1.58 0.26
C TYR A 180 -10.63 0.46 0.53
N GLY A 181 -10.30 -0.53 1.37
CA GLY A 181 -11.22 -1.62 1.70
C GLY A 181 -12.40 -1.20 2.60
N ASN A 182 -12.27 -0.07 3.29
CA ASN A 182 -13.28 0.44 4.22
C ASN A 182 -14.02 1.66 3.61
N PRO A 183 -15.35 1.60 3.41
CA PRO A 183 -16.14 2.69 2.83
C PRO A 183 -15.96 4.03 3.55
N LEU A 184 -15.97 4.03 4.89
CA LEU A 184 -15.81 5.26 5.66
C LEU A 184 -14.39 5.83 5.55
N THR A 185 -13.38 4.97 5.37
CA THR A 185 -12.03 5.43 5.08
C THR A 185 -11.94 6.05 3.68
N LEU A 186 -12.65 5.47 2.70
CA LEU A 186 -12.77 6.02 1.36
C LEU A 186 -13.48 7.37 1.32
N ASP A 187 -14.56 7.57 2.07
CA ASP A 187 -15.24 8.88 2.14
C ASP A 187 -14.29 9.98 2.63
N LEU A 188 -13.38 9.65 3.55
CA LEU A 188 -12.37 10.58 4.04
C LEU A 188 -11.25 10.81 3.02
N PHE A 189 -10.88 9.80 2.23
CA PHE A 189 -9.99 10.02 1.09
C PHE A 189 -10.67 10.83 -0.01
N ALA A 190 -11.98 10.71 -0.18
CA ALA A 190 -12.74 11.53 -1.10
C ALA A 190 -12.72 13.00 -0.68
N SER A 191 -12.80 13.30 0.62
CA SER A 191 -12.69 14.69 1.11
C SER A 191 -11.27 15.25 0.96
N VAL A 192 -10.23 14.43 1.15
CA VAL A 192 -8.82 14.84 0.89
C VAL A 192 -8.55 15.02 -0.61
N GLY A 193 -9.21 14.23 -1.46
CA GLY A 193 -9.06 14.25 -2.92
C GLY A 193 -10.06 15.13 -3.67
N ALA A 194 -10.97 15.80 -2.97
CA ALA A 194 -11.99 16.68 -3.52
C ALA A 194 -11.38 17.87 -4.28
N ASP A 195 -12.16 18.43 -5.23
CA ASP A 195 -11.70 19.43 -6.20
C ASP A 195 -10.81 20.52 -5.59
N GLY A 196 -9.59 20.64 -6.13
CA GLY A 196 -8.61 21.68 -5.80
C GLY A 196 -7.62 21.34 -4.68
N GLN A 197 -7.75 20.21 -3.97
CA GLN A 197 -6.77 19.78 -2.97
C GLN A 197 -5.79 18.77 -3.58
N PRO A 198 -4.46 19.04 -3.54
CA PRO A 198 -3.47 18.08 -4.02
C PRO A 198 -3.40 16.88 -3.06
N LEU A 199 -3.21 15.69 -3.62
CA LEU A 199 -2.92 14.48 -2.84
C LEU A 199 -1.56 14.65 -2.14
N PRO A 200 -1.36 14.05 -0.95
CA PRO A 200 -0.09 14.13 -0.24
C PRO A 200 1.10 13.69 -1.11
N GLU A 201 2.15 14.50 -1.15
CA GLU A 201 3.31 14.16 -1.97
C GLU A 201 4.13 13.01 -1.37
N THR A 202 4.24 12.98 -0.03
CA THR A 202 5.10 12.05 0.71
C THR A 202 4.30 10.94 1.40
N ARG A 203 4.95 9.80 1.65
CA ARG A 203 4.31 8.68 2.36
C ARG A 203 4.03 9.01 3.82
N ALA A 204 4.91 9.77 4.47
CA ALA A 204 4.74 10.19 5.86
C ALA A 204 3.48 11.03 6.03
N GLU A 205 3.26 12.00 5.12
CA GLU A 205 2.08 12.87 5.18
C GLU A 205 0.79 12.09 4.92
N LEU A 206 0.81 11.15 3.96
CA LEU A 206 -0.31 10.26 3.69
C LEU A 206 -0.68 9.44 4.93
N LEU A 207 0.29 8.77 5.56
CA LEU A 207 0.05 7.96 6.75
C LEU A 207 -0.34 8.80 7.97
N ARG A 208 0.24 9.99 8.12
CA ARG A 208 -0.16 10.94 9.17
C ARG A 208 -1.64 11.28 9.04
N ARG A 209 -2.07 11.83 7.89
CA ARG A 209 -3.49 12.17 7.65
C ARG A 209 -4.39 10.95 7.79
N ALA A 210 -4.01 9.80 7.21
CA ALA A 210 -4.82 8.59 7.28
C ALA A 210 -5.02 8.12 8.73
N THR A 211 -3.97 8.12 9.55
CA THR A 211 -4.08 7.69 10.96
C THR A 211 -4.86 8.68 11.82
N GLU A 212 -4.71 9.98 11.61
CA GLU A 212 -5.51 11.05 12.24
C GLU A 212 -6.99 10.96 11.88
N LEU A 213 -7.31 10.43 10.70
CA LEU A 213 -8.68 10.21 10.25
C LEU A 213 -9.26 8.89 10.76
N MET A 214 -8.46 7.83 10.86
CA MET A 214 -8.93 6.48 11.20
C MET A 214 -9.10 6.22 12.69
N TRP A 215 -8.42 6.96 13.58
CA TRP A 215 -8.50 6.71 15.02
C TRP A 215 -9.90 6.97 15.60
N HIS A 216 -10.66 7.91 15.03
CA HIS A 216 -11.99 8.29 15.50
C HIS A 216 -13.06 8.11 14.41
N GLU A 217 -14.28 7.81 14.84
CA GLU A 217 -15.48 7.81 14.00
C GLU A 217 -16.42 8.88 14.57
N GLN A 218 -16.76 9.90 13.79
CA GLN A 218 -17.74 10.91 14.21
C GLN A 218 -19.16 10.29 14.18
N ASN A 219 -19.52 9.56 15.24
CA ASN A 219 -20.85 8.97 15.38
C ASN A 219 -21.38 9.20 16.80
N ASN A 220 -22.38 10.08 16.94
CA ASN A 220 -23.01 10.45 18.21
C ASN A 220 -23.58 9.25 18.99
N ARG A 221 -23.73 8.09 18.34
CA ARG A 221 -24.23 6.85 18.98
C ARG A 221 -23.17 6.13 19.82
N HIS A 222 -21.90 6.49 19.65
CA HIS A 222 -20.76 5.85 20.33
C HIS A 222 -20.08 6.75 21.38
N ASP A 223 -20.68 7.89 21.75
CA ASP A 223 -20.14 8.86 22.72
C ASP A 223 -19.78 8.24 24.10
N LYS A 224 -20.29 7.05 24.41
CA LYS A 224 -20.03 6.33 25.67
C LYS A 224 -19.01 5.20 25.56
N ALA A 225 -18.47 4.93 24.37
CA ALA A 225 -17.47 3.89 24.17
C ALA A 225 -16.12 4.29 24.80
N PRO A 226 -15.28 3.35 25.26
CA PRO A 226 -13.97 3.67 25.84
C PRO A 226 -13.08 4.54 24.94
N LEU A 227 -13.15 4.33 23.62
CA LEU A 227 -12.42 5.11 22.62
C LEU A 227 -12.87 6.57 22.53
N ALA A 228 -14.15 6.86 22.74
CA ALA A 228 -14.71 8.21 22.69
C ALA A 228 -14.23 9.10 23.85
N ASN A 229 -13.72 8.49 24.93
CA ASN A 229 -13.13 9.20 26.06
C ASN A 229 -11.65 9.55 25.85
N LEU A 230 -11.06 9.12 24.73
CA LEU A 230 -9.68 9.44 24.38
C LEU A 230 -9.64 10.64 23.45
N ASP A 231 -8.68 11.53 23.66
CA ASP A 231 -8.29 12.47 22.62
C ASP A 231 -7.43 11.77 21.55
N GLN A 232 -7.21 12.49 20.45
CA GLN A 232 -6.41 12.00 19.33
C GLN A 232 -4.99 11.58 19.75
N ASP A 233 -4.39 12.32 20.68
CA ASP A 233 -3.01 12.09 21.09
C ASP A 233 -2.87 10.80 21.90
N ALA A 234 -3.77 10.59 22.87
CA ALA A 234 -3.86 9.38 23.67
C ALA A 234 -4.19 8.15 22.82
N ALA A 235 -5.12 8.28 21.87
CA ALA A 235 -5.49 7.20 20.96
C ALA A 235 -4.33 6.80 20.04
N LEU A 236 -3.68 7.77 19.36
CA LEU A 236 -2.57 7.47 18.46
C LEU A 236 -1.32 6.99 19.22
N THR A 237 -1.10 7.46 20.45
CA THR A 237 -0.05 6.93 21.33
C THR A 237 -0.32 5.48 21.71
N ALA A 238 -1.57 5.14 22.04
CA ALA A 238 -1.96 3.76 22.33
C ALA A 238 -1.80 2.84 21.10
N ALA A 239 -2.25 3.30 19.92
CA ALA A 239 -2.08 2.56 18.67
C ALA A 239 -0.61 2.35 18.34
N GLY A 240 0.23 3.37 18.55
CA GLY A 240 1.67 3.30 18.36
C GLY A 240 2.36 2.34 19.33
N ALA A 241 1.97 2.32 20.61
CA ALA A 241 2.48 1.36 21.58
C ALA A 241 2.17 -0.09 21.17
N VAL A 242 0.91 -0.36 20.79
CA VAL A 242 0.50 -1.67 20.27
C VAL A 242 1.32 -2.04 19.02
N SER A 243 1.43 -1.11 18.08
CA SER A 243 2.14 -1.35 16.81
C SER A 243 3.63 -1.64 17.03
N ALA A 244 4.30 -0.87 17.89
CA ALA A 244 5.70 -1.09 18.23
C ALA A 244 5.90 -2.48 18.85
N VAL A 245 5.06 -2.89 19.81
CA VAL A 245 5.19 -4.21 20.45
C VAL A 245 4.95 -5.35 19.46
N LEU A 246 3.93 -5.25 18.61
CA LEU A 246 3.65 -6.28 17.61
C LEU A 246 4.82 -6.44 16.63
N VAL A 247 5.35 -5.33 16.10
CA VAL A 247 6.47 -5.36 15.15
C VAL A 247 7.76 -5.84 15.82
N LEU A 248 8.11 -5.33 17.00
CA LEU A 248 9.36 -5.66 17.69
C LEU A 248 9.39 -7.10 18.21
N THR A 249 8.26 -7.64 18.65
CA THR A 249 8.17 -9.04 19.09
C THR A 249 7.90 -10.02 17.96
N GLY A 250 7.59 -9.53 16.76
CA GLY A 250 7.14 -10.35 15.63
C GLY A 250 5.78 -10.99 15.87
N SER A 251 4.95 -10.43 16.74
CA SER A 251 3.58 -10.92 16.98
C SER A 251 2.65 -10.50 15.86
N ASP A 252 1.81 -11.43 15.39
CA ASP A 252 0.83 -11.18 14.33
C ASP A 252 -0.44 -10.53 14.87
N VAL A 253 -0.80 -10.80 16.13
CA VAL A 253 -2.06 -10.37 16.73
C VAL A 253 -1.92 -9.90 18.18
N LEU A 254 -2.72 -8.89 18.51
CA LEU A 254 -3.04 -8.46 19.87
C LEU A 254 -4.28 -9.22 20.36
N SER A 255 -4.21 -9.86 21.51
CA SER A 255 -5.34 -10.54 22.14
C SER A 255 -5.91 -9.75 23.31
N LEU A 256 -7.25 -9.67 23.35
CA LEU A 256 -8.00 -9.06 24.46
C LEU A 256 -8.46 -10.08 25.52
N GLN A 257 -8.10 -11.35 25.38
CA GLN A 257 -8.54 -12.40 26.31
C GLN A 257 -7.77 -12.35 27.66
N PRO A 258 -8.46 -12.48 28.80
CA PRO A 258 -7.82 -12.63 30.09
C PRO A 258 -7.30 -14.07 30.26
N GLY A 259 -5.99 -14.27 30.29
CA GLY A 259 -5.35 -15.58 30.49
C GLY A 259 -3.87 -15.60 30.13
N SER A 260 -3.14 -16.66 30.50
CA SER A 260 -1.76 -16.89 30.04
C SER A 260 -1.78 -17.42 28.61
N SER A 261 -1.31 -16.62 27.66
CA SER A 261 -1.06 -17.08 26.29
C SER A 261 0.40 -17.51 26.19
N THR A 262 0.65 -18.81 26.10
CA THR A 262 1.95 -19.36 25.66
C THR A 262 2.01 -19.56 24.16
N GLU A 263 0.98 -19.10 23.42
CA GLU A 263 0.94 -19.23 21.97
C GLU A 263 1.98 -18.31 21.31
N PRO A 264 2.79 -18.84 20.39
CA PRO A 264 3.76 -18.03 19.66
C PRO A 264 3.05 -16.95 18.81
N PHE A 265 3.74 -15.84 18.57
CA PHE A 265 3.28 -14.72 17.73
C PHE A 265 2.00 -14.00 18.21
N LYS A 266 1.69 -14.08 19.51
CA LYS A 266 0.52 -13.44 20.12
C LYS A 266 0.92 -12.62 21.35
N THR A 267 0.48 -11.36 21.37
CA THR A 267 0.71 -10.44 22.49
C THR A 267 -0.61 -10.13 23.20
N ARG A 268 -0.61 -10.00 24.54
CA ARG A 268 -1.83 -9.63 25.29
C ARG A 268 -1.89 -8.13 25.52
N ALA A 269 -3.08 -7.54 25.38
CA ALA A 269 -3.28 -6.13 25.70
C ALA A 269 -2.92 -5.78 27.15
N ALA A 270 -3.10 -6.72 28.09
CA ALA A 270 -2.73 -6.52 29.49
C ALA A 270 -1.21 -6.34 29.72
N ASP A 271 -0.38 -6.93 28.87
CA ASP A 271 1.09 -6.85 28.99
C ASP A 271 1.63 -5.47 28.61
N LEU A 272 0.83 -4.67 27.90
CA LEU A 272 1.20 -3.32 27.47
C LEU A 272 0.91 -2.25 28.53
N GLY A 273 0.21 -2.58 29.62
CA GLY A 273 -0.33 -1.60 30.56
C GLY A 273 0.72 -0.68 31.21
N SER A 274 1.98 -1.11 31.31
CA SER A 274 3.09 -0.32 31.85
C SER A 274 3.76 0.59 30.82
N LEU A 275 3.51 0.40 29.53
CA LEU A 275 4.08 1.22 28.47
C LEU A 275 3.33 2.55 28.34
N PRO A 276 4.00 3.65 27.95
CA PRO A 276 3.34 4.92 27.63
C PRO A 276 2.20 4.73 26.62
N GLY A 277 0.97 5.00 27.05
CA GLY A 277 -0.27 4.82 26.26
C GLY A 277 -0.81 3.39 26.20
N GLY A 278 -0.07 2.39 26.69
CA GLY A 278 -0.45 0.98 26.59
C GLY A 278 -1.66 0.59 27.44
N ALA A 279 -1.98 1.33 28.50
CA ALA A 279 -3.22 1.17 29.27
C ALA A 279 -4.50 1.33 28.40
N ASN A 280 -4.40 2.07 27.29
CA ASN A 280 -5.50 2.31 26.36
C ASN A 280 -5.54 1.30 25.19
N ALA A 281 -4.67 0.27 25.19
CA ALA A 281 -4.60 -0.72 24.10
C ALA A 281 -5.95 -1.40 23.81
N ARG A 282 -6.76 -1.65 24.85
CA ARG A 282 -8.09 -2.27 24.69
C ARG A 282 -9.10 -1.33 24.03
N ALA A 283 -9.02 -0.03 24.32
CA ALA A 283 -9.92 0.97 23.75
C ALA A 283 -9.58 1.25 22.28
N VAL A 284 -8.29 1.36 21.94
CA VAL A 284 -7.86 1.77 20.59
C VAL A 284 -8.14 0.72 19.51
N VAL A 285 -8.29 -0.55 19.89
CA VAL A 285 -8.72 -1.64 19.00
C VAL A 285 -10.10 -1.36 18.37
N GLY A 286 -10.96 -0.58 19.03
CA GLY A 286 -12.25 -0.18 18.49
C GLY A 286 -12.19 0.87 17.37
N SER A 287 -10.99 1.33 16.98
CA SER A 287 -10.78 2.27 15.87
C SER A 287 -10.63 1.56 14.53
N ARG A 288 -10.60 2.32 13.42
CA ARG A 288 -10.37 1.76 12.07
C ARG A 288 -8.91 1.43 11.77
N LEU A 289 -8.01 1.65 12.73
CA LEU A 289 -6.61 1.27 12.62
C LEU A 289 -6.40 -0.24 12.79
N PHE A 290 -7.38 -0.93 13.36
CA PHE A 290 -7.33 -2.36 13.68
C PHE A 290 -8.39 -3.12 12.90
N ILE A 291 -8.08 -4.39 12.62
CA ILE A 291 -9.00 -5.35 12.04
C ILE A 291 -8.95 -6.66 12.83
N ALA A 292 -10.07 -7.38 12.88
CA ALA A 292 -10.15 -8.68 13.52
C ALA A 292 -9.17 -9.68 12.89
N GLY A 293 -8.52 -10.48 13.73
CA GLY A 293 -7.72 -11.62 13.33
C GLY A 293 -8.60 -12.71 12.71
N SER A 294 -8.05 -13.44 11.75
CA SER A 294 -8.78 -14.48 11.01
C SER A 294 -9.04 -15.74 11.83
N ASP A 295 -8.26 -15.98 12.88
CA ASP A 295 -8.10 -17.33 13.44
C ASP A 295 -8.93 -17.56 14.69
N ALA A 296 -9.17 -16.51 15.49
CA ALA A 296 -9.98 -16.61 16.71
C ALA A 296 -10.61 -15.26 17.11
N PRO A 297 -11.74 -15.29 17.84
CA PRO A 297 -12.35 -14.08 18.38
C PRO A 297 -11.42 -13.39 19.38
N ASN A 298 -11.61 -12.07 19.58
CA ASN A 298 -10.81 -11.23 20.47
C ASN A 298 -9.32 -11.16 20.10
N GLN A 299 -8.98 -11.38 18.84
CA GLN A 299 -7.65 -11.16 18.27
C GLN A 299 -7.73 -10.03 17.24
N PHE A 300 -6.75 -9.14 17.24
CA PHE A 300 -6.74 -7.95 16.39
C PHE A 300 -5.35 -7.72 15.83
N LYS A 301 -5.27 -7.27 14.59
CA LYS A 301 -4.04 -6.82 13.95
C LYS A 301 -4.24 -5.42 13.41
N LEU A 302 -3.15 -4.72 13.10
CA LEU A 302 -3.25 -3.46 12.40
C LEU A 302 -3.77 -3.69 10.97
N ILE A 303 -4.45 -2.69 10.43
CA ILE A 303 -5.03 -2.74 9.08
C ILE A 303 -3.98 -3.05 8.01
N HIS A 304 -2.75 -2.55 8.18
CA HIS A 304 -1.66 -2.79 7.26
C HIS A 304 -0.31 -2.74 8.01
N ARG A 305 0.68 -3.49 7.50
CA ARG A 305 2.03 -3.55 8.09
C ARG A 305 2.71 -2.18 8.09
N SER A 306 2.68 -1.44 6.98
CA SER A 306 3.31 -0.11 6.92
C SER A 306 2.65 0.89 7.89
N VAL A 307 1.36 0.75 8.18
CA VAL A 307 0.67 1.57 9.20
C VAL A 307 1.22 1.23 10.59
N ALA A 308 1.40 -0.05 10.89
CA ALA A 308 1.99 -0.50 12.16
C ALA A 308 3.44 -0.01 12.30
N GLU A 309 4.26 -0.15 11.27
CA GLU A 309 5.66 0.30 11.28
C GLU A 309 5.77 1.82 11.47
N TYR A 310 4.93 2.60 10.78
CA TYR A 310 4.85 4.05 10.93
C TYR A 310 4.42 4.48 12.35
N LEU A 311 3.31 3.94 12.86
CA LEU A 311 2.81 4.28 14.20
C LEU A 311 3.77 3.81 15.30
N GLY A 312 4.37 2.64 15.12
CA GLY A 312 5.37 2.10 16.03
C GLY A 312 6.62 2.98 16.09
N ALA A 313 7.17 3.37 14.94
CA ALA A 313 8.31 4.28 14.86
C ALA A 313 8.00 5.65 15.47
N ARG A 314 6.81 6.21 15.18
CA ARG A 314 6.35 7.47 15.79
C ARG A 314 6.26 7.37 17.31
N TRP A 315 5.77 6.26 17.84
CA TRP A 315 5.71 6.03 19.29
C TRP A 315 7.11 5.91 19.89
N LEU A 316 8.01 5.15 19.26
CA LEU A 316 9.40 4.99 19.69
C LEU A 316 10.13 6.34 19.74
N ALA A 317 10.01 7.14 18.67
CA ALA A 317 10.59 8.48 18.61
C ALA A 317 10.04 9.40 19.71
N ARG A 318 8.76 9.24 20.08
CA ARG A 318 8.15 10.01 21.17
C ARG A 318 8.63 9.61 22.55
N VAL A 319 8.74 8.32 22.84
CA VAL A 319 9.12 7.83 24.18
C VAL A 319 10.61 7.98 24.47
N VAL A 320 11.44 7.97 23.42
CA VAL A 320 12.88 8.23 23.52
C VAL A 320 13.11 9.74 23.52
N THR A 321 13.61 10.28 24.64
CA THR A 321 13.72 11.74 24.85
C THR A 321 15.15 12.26 24.78
N ASP A 322 16.16 11.39 24.87
CA ASP A 322 17.57 11.75 24.88
C ASP A 322 18.40 10.95 23.86
N ASP A 323 19.51 11.55 23.40
CA ASP A 323 20.37 10.97 22.36
C ASP A 323 21.05 9.66 22.78
N GLN A 324 21.36 9.48 24.08
CA GLN A 324 21.97 8.24 24.55
C GLN A 324 20.97 7.07 24.44
N THR A 325 19.69 7.32 24.69
CA THR A 325 18.63 6.33 24.53
C THR A 325 18.34 6.05 23.05
N VAL A 326 18.52 7.03 22.15
CA VAL A 326 18.47 6.81 20.69
C VAL A 326 19.48 5.74 20.27
N ASP A 327 20.75 5.91 20.63
CA ASP A 327 21.82 4.97 20.28
C ASP A 327 21.56 3.56 20.83
N ARG A 328 21.15 3.47 22.11
CA ARG A 328 20.81 2.19 22.74
C ARG A 328 19.64 1.50 22.04
N MET A 329 18.63 2.27 21.66
CA MET A 329 17.43 1.75 21.01
C MET A 329 17.75 1.24 19.60
N LEU A 330 18.53 1.99 18.81
CA LEU A 330 19.02 1.53 17.51
C LEU A 330 19.89 0.27 17.64
N ALA A 331 20.76 0.20 18.65
CA ALA A 331 21.57 -0.98 18.92
C ALA A 331 20.73 -2.23 19.24
N MET A 332 19.53 -2.08 19.82
CA MET A 332 18.63 -3.20 20.14
C MET A 332 17.90 -3.75 18.91
N ILE A 333 17.68 -2.94 17.87
CA ILE A 333 16.99 -3.33 16.63
C ILE A 333 17.94 -3.58 15.46
N THR A 334 19.26 -3.55 15.74
CA THR A 334 20.31 -3.84 14.76
C THR A 334 21.09 -5.08 15.19
N PHE A 335 21.50 -5.90 14.22
CA PHE A 335 22.27 -7.11 14.45
C PHE A 335 23.37 -7.20 13.40
N ASP A 336 24.61 -7.44 13.86
CA ASP A 336 25.80 -7.53 13.00
C ASP A 336 25.91 -6.41 11.95
N LYS A 337 25.73 -5.15 12.39
CA LYS A 337 25.75 -3.93 11.54
C LYS A 337 24.68 -3.88 10.44
N GLY A 338 23.65 -4.72 10.52
CA GLY A 338 22.46 -4.68 9.67
C GLY A 338 21.18 -4.60 10.49
N VAL A 339 20.06 -4.42 9.79
CA VAL A 339 18.73 -4.44 10.39
C VAL A 339 18.03 -5.74 9.96
N PRO A 340 17.52 -6.56 10.89
CA PRO A 340 16.74 -7.74 10.56
C PRO A 340 15.58 -7.40 9.61
N ALA A 341 15.32 -8.25 8.61
CA ALA A 341 14.33 -7.98 7.56
C ALA A 341 12.94 -7.60 8.11
N SER A 342 12.52 -8.21 9.22
CA SER A 342 11.25 -7.93 9.89
C SER A 342 11.17 -6.54 10.53
N LEU A 343 12.32 -5.93 10.87
CA LEU A 343 12.41 -4.64 11.56
C LEU A 343 12.82 -3.49 10.63
N ARG A 344 13.15 -3.76 9.36
CA ARG A 344 13.60 -2.73 8.41
C ARG A 344 12.60 -1.61 8.21
N GLY A 345 11.30 -1.91 8.23
CA GLY A 345 10.26 -0.91 8.06
C GLY A 345 10.15 0.05 9.25
N ILE A 346 10.00 -0.47 10.47
CA ILE A 346 9.95 0.39 11.68
C ILE A 346 11.27 1.17 11.85
N HIS A 347 12.41 0.55 11.55
CA HIS A 347 13.71 1.22 11.55
C HIS A 347 13.75 2.37 10.53
N ALA A 348 13.34 2.14 9.27
CA ALA A 348 13.34 3.17 8.24
C ALA A 348 12.45 4.36 8.59
N TRP A 349 11.28 4.13 9.20
CA TRP A 349 10.36 5.19 9.62
C TRP A 349 10.93 6.09 10.73
N LEU A 350 11.86 5.59 11.55
CA LEU A 350 12.53 6.43 12.56
C LEU A 350 13.34 7.57 11.92
N ALA A 351 13.75 7.47 10.65
CA ALA A 351 14.44 8.56 9.96
C ALA A 351 13.60 9.84 9.81
N GLN A 352 12.29 9.78 10.07
CA GLN A 352 11.44 10.98 10.14
C GLN A 352 11.75 11.86 11.35
N ASP A 353 12.35 11.30 12.41
CA ASP A 353 12.83 12.07 13.54
C ASP A 353 14.31 12.42 13.33
N ASN A 354 14.63 13.72 13.38
CA ASN A 354 15.98 14.22 13.14
C ASN A 354 17.05 13.63 14.07
N ARG A 355 16.68 13.20 15.27
CA ARG A 355 17.61 12.57 16.23
C ARG A 355 18.01 11.17 15.79
N PHE A 356 17.07 10.43 15.21
CA PHE A 356 17.28 9.06 14.73
C PHE A 356 17.86 9.00 13.33
N ALA A 357 17.54 9.99 12.48
CA ALA A 357 17.89 9.99 11.07
C ALA A 357 19.37 9.66 10.79
N PRO A 358 20.36 10.23 11.52
CA PRO A 358 21.75 9.93 11.26
C PRO A 358 22.13 8.45 11.43
N GLY A 359 21.71 7.85 12.54
CA GLY A 359 21.97 6.43 12.83
C GLY A 359 21.21 5.51 11.88
N VAL A 360 19.94 5.81 11.63
CA VAL A 360 19.08 5.02 10.73
C VAL A 360 19.62 5.00 9.30
N ILE A 361 19.98 6.16 8.76
CA ILE A 361 20.53 6.29 7.40
C ILE A 361 21.89 5.60 7.31
N ALA A 362 22.75 5.72 8.32
CA ALA A 362 24.07 5.08 8.31
C ALA A 362 23.98 3.56 8.35
N THR A 363 23.06 3.00 9.15
CA THR A 363 22.94 1.55 9.33
C THR A 363 22.26 0.85 8.15
N ASP A 364 21.19 1.43 7.61
CA ASP A 364 20.45 0.84 6.49
C ASP A 364 19.93 1.87 5.48
N PRO A 365 20.82 2.47 4.66
CA PRO A 365 20.44 3.55 3.74
C PRO A 365 19.44 3.08 2.67
N TYR A 366 19.58 1.83 2.19
CA TYR A 366 18.63 1.29 1.22
C TYR A 366 17.27 0.95 1.85
N GLY A 367 17.24 0.58 3.14
CA GLY A 367 16.00 0.40 3.89
C GLY A 367 15.18 1.68 4.00
N VAL A 368 15.83 2.83 4.19
CA VAL A 368 15.17 4.15 4.20
C VAL A 368 14.44 4.43 2.89
N LEU A 369 15.07 4.15 1.75
CA LEU A 369 14.47 4.31 0.42
C LEU A 369 13.28 3.39 0.19
N ARG A 370 13.41 2.12 0.58
CA ARG A 370 12.43 1.08 0.28
C ARG A 370 11.20 1.13 1.18
N TYR A 371 11.42 1.26 2.49
CA TYR A 371 10.36 1.08 3.50
C TYR A 371 9.91 2.38 4.16
N GLY A 372 10.77 3.39 4.20
CA GLY A 372 10.47 4.69 4.80
C GLY A 372 9.83 5.68 3.81
N ASP A 373 10.07 6.96 4.08
CA ASP A 373 9.66 8.07 3.23
C ASP A 373 10.86 8.89 2.78
N ALA A 374 11.48 8.45 1.68
CA ALA A 374 12.62 9.15 1.08
C ALA A 374 12.22 10.42 0.32
N ASP A 375 10.92 10.62 0.04
CA ASP A 375 10.44 11.84 -0.58
C ASP A 375 10.53 13.04 0.37
N GLY A 376 10.31 12.80 1.67
CA GLY A 376 10.28 13.84 2.71
C GLY A 376 11.63 14.19 3.34
N LEU A 377 12.76 13.66 2.84
CA LEU A 377 14.08 13.94 3.44
C LEU A 377 14.48 15.40 3.24
N THR A 378 15.07 15.99 4.28
CA THR A 378 15.74 17.30 4.21
C THR A 378 17.01 17.22 3.34
N VAL A 379 17.59 18.37 2.98
CA VAL A 379 18.84 18.42 2.23
C VAL A 379 19.97 17.73 2.99
N GLU A 380 20.06 17.95 4.30
CA GLU A 380 21.08 17.36 5.17
C GLU A 380 20.93 15.84 5.25
N GLN A 381 19.71 15.34 5.43
CA GLN A 381 19.42 13.90 5.43
C GLN A 381 19.65 13.28 4.05
N GLY A 382 19.30 13.98 2.96
CA GLY A 382 19.55 13.54 1.59
C GLY A 382 21.04 13.40 1.30
N ARG A 383 21.85 14.39 1.70
CA ARG A 383 23.32 14.30 1.59
C ARG A 383 23.89 13.15 2.40
N LEU A 384 23.40 12.97 3.64
CA LEU A 384 23.81 11.85 4.46
C LEU A 384 23.47 10.51 3.80
N LEU A 385 22.28 10.41 3.20
CA LEU A 385 21.83 9.21 2.49
C LEU A 385 22.72 8.91 1.27
N LEU A 386 23.09 9.92 0.47
CA LEU A 386 24.02 9.76 -0.65
C LEU A 386 25.38 9.21 -0.18
N HIS A 387 25.96 9.77 0.88
CA HIS A 387 27.23 9.28 1.43
C HIS A 387 27.12 7.87 2.01
N ALA A 388 26.02 7.56 2.70
CA ALA A 388 25.77 6.24 3.26
C ALA A 388 25.59 5.18 2.16
N LEU A 389 24.88 5.50 1.07
CA LEU A 389 24.75 4.62 -0.10
C LEU A 389 26.10 4.38 -0.80
N ARG A 390 26.91 5.43 -0.98
CA ARG A 390 28.27 5.31 -1.56
C ARG A 390 29.17 4.44 -0.69
N SER A 391 29.06 4.54 0.63
CA SER A 391 29.79 3.68 1.57
C SER A 391 29.27 2.24 1.53
N ARG A 392 27.94 2.06 1.46
CA ARG A 392 27.30 0.74 1.40
C ARG A 392 27.73 -0.04 0.17
N GLN A 393 27.79 0.58 -1.01
CA GLN A 393 28.20 -0.11 -2.23
C GLN A 393 29.61 -0.72 -2.11
N LYS A 394 30.53 -0.07 -1.38
CA LYS A 394 31.90 -0.57 -1.19
C LYS A 394 31.92 -1.88 -0.39
N SER A 395 31.02 -1.98 0.60
CA SER A 395 30.87 -3.19 1.42
C SER A 395 29.98 -4.27 0.79
N ASN A 396 28.97 -3.85 0.02
CA ASN A 396 28.01 -4.72 -0.66
C ASN A 396 27.59 -4.06 -1.99
N PRO A 397 28.29 -4.35 -3.10
CA PRO A 397 27.95 -3.79 -4.41
C PRO A 397 26.54 -4.16 -4.90
N PHE A 398 26.02 -5.30 -4.45
CA PHE A 398 24.72 -5.85 -4.85
C PHE A 398 23.59 -5.51 -3.86
N PHE A 399 23.70 -4.41 -3.11
CA PHE A 399 22.79 -4.05 -2.02
C PHE A 399 21.30 -3.96 -2.41
N ARG A 400 20.98 -3.80 -3.70
CA ARG A 400 19.61 -3.77 -4.26
C ARG A 400 19.28 -4.94 -5.19
N ALA A 401 20.11 -5.99 -5.27
CA ALA A 401 19.93 -7.06 -6.26
C ALA A 401 18.64 -7.88 -6.11
N GLU A 402 17.97 -7.81 -4.96
CA GLU A 402 16.66 -8.46 -4.72
C GLU A 402 15.47 -7.52 -4.94
N ASP A 403 15.72 -6.27 -5.36
CA ASP A 403 14.70 -5.24 -5.53
C ASP A 403 15.10 -4.25 -6.63
N TYR A 404 14.66 -4.57 -7.85
CA TYR A 404 14.79 -3.72 -9.04
C TYR A 404 13.58 -2.79 -9.22
N GLY A 405 12.67 -2.74 -8.24
CA GLY A 405 11.53 -1.83 -8.28
C GLY A 405 11.98 -0.37 -8.14
N ARG A 406 11.31 0.53 -8.85
CA ARG A 406 11.54 1.97 -8.69
C ARG A 406 10.97 2.43 -7.36
N HIS A 407 11.81 3.02 -6.51
CA HIS A 407 11.39 3.70 -5.29
C HIS A 407 11.43 5.21 -5.49
N SER A 408 10.38 5.91 -5.05
CA SER A 408 10.38 7.37 -5.07
C SER A 408 11.40 7.89 -4.05
N ALA A 409 12.28 8.78 -4.49
CA ALA A 409 13.35 9.34 -3.68
C ALA A 409 13.51 10.84 -3.93
N LYS A 410 12.38 11.58 -3.92
CA LYS A 410 12.38 13.03 -4.22
C LYS A 410 13.28 13.84 -3.30
N GLY A 411 13.53 13.38 -2.08
CA GLY A 411 14.49 14.00 -1.16
C GLY A 411 15.94 13.96 -1.64
N LEU A 412 16.27 13.14 -2.64
CA LEU A 412 17.59 13.16 -3.32
C LEU A 412 17.63 14.13 -4.52
N THR A 413 16.51 14.76 -4.86
CA THR A 413 16.38 15.65 -6.03
C THR A 413 16.41 17.14 -5.66
N HIS A 414 16.72 17.46 -4.40
CA HIS A 414 16.90 18.84 -3.96
C HIS A 414 18.03 19.51 -4.74
N GLN A 415 17.80 20.76 -5.15
CA GLN A 415 18.77 21.52 -5.94
C GLN A 415 20.15 21.64 -5.25
N ALA A 416 20.16 21.73 -3.92
CA ALA A 416 21.38 21.82 -3.12
C ALA A 416 22.22 20.53 -3.12
N LEU A 417 21.72 19.43 -3.71
CA LEU A 417 22.41 18.15 -3.86
C LEU A 417 22.95 17.94 -5.28
N LEU A 418 22.86 18.93 -6.17
CA LEU A 418 23.32 18.80 -7.57
C LEU A 418 24.75 18.30 -7.67
N GLU A 419 25.69 18.94 -6.97
CA GLU A 419 27.10 18.54 -7.00
C GLU A 419 27.33 17.16 -6.39
N ASP A 420 26.65 16.86 -5.27
CA ASP A 420 26.72 15.55 -4.61
C ASP A 420 26.27 14.42 -5.56
N VAL A 421 25.17 14.63 -6.29
CA VAL A 421 24.64 13.68 -7.27
C VAL A 421 25.54 13.59 -8.50
N ARG A 422 26.01 14.73 -9.04
CA ARG A 422 26.92 14.77 -10.18
C ARG A 422 28.17 13.95 -9.90
N GLU A 423 28.82 14.19 -8.76
CA GLU A 423 30.04 13.50 -8.36
C GLU A 423 29.84 11.98 -8.38
N ILE A 424 28.74 11.48 -7.79
CA ILE A 424 28.47 10.05 -7.72
C ILE A 424 28.18 9.46 -9.11
N LEU A 425 27.40 10.16 -9.95
CA LEU A 425 27.05 9.66 -11.29
C LEU A 425 28.29 9.48 -12.18
N ILE A 426 29.22 10.43 -12.16
CA ILE A 426 30.40 10.41 -13.04
C ILE A 426 31.61 9.68 -12.45
N ALA A 427 31.59 9.34 -11.16
CA ALA A 427 32.71 8.67 -10.51
C ALA A 427 32.93 7.26 -11.06
N ASN A 428 34.18 6.91 -11.38
CA ASN A 428 34.55 5.59 -11.91
C ASN A 428 34.33 4.45 -10.89
N ASP A 429 34.32 4.76 -9.59
CA ASP A 429 34.13 3.77 -8.51
C ASP A 429 32.66 3.55 -8.14
N THR A 430 31.73 4.29 -8.77
CA THR A 430 30.30 4.05 -8.59
C THR A 430 29.88 2.80 -9.35
N GLY A 431 29.29 1.85 -8.62
CA GLY A 431 28.75 0.61 -9.15
C GLY A 431 27.36 0.79 -9.76
N VAL A 432 27.00 -0.17 -10.62
CA VAL A 432 25.78 -0.20 -11.43
C VAL A 432 24.53 0.07 -10.60
N HIS A 433 24.41 -0.59 -9.45
CA HIS A 433 23.25 -0.49 -8.57
C HIS A 433 23.05 0.91 -7.97
N LEU A 434 24.13 1.62 -7.61
CA LEU A 434 24.02 2.98 -7.10
C LEU A 434 23.74 3.98 -8.23
N ARG A 435 24.42 3.84 -9.36
CA ARG A 435 24.24 4.75 -10.50
C ARG A 435 22.82 4.67 -11.05
N THR A 436 22.33 3.46 -11.33
CA THR A 436 20.93 3.25 -11.78
C THR A 436 19.91 3.77 -10.77
N LEU A 437 20.15 3.64 -9.47
CA LEU A 437 19.26 4.18 -8.42
C LEU A 437 19.15 5.70 -8.52
N LEU A 438 20.29 6.38 -8.67
CA LEU A 438 20.30 7.84 -8.80
C LEU A 438 19.65 8.29 -10.11
N LEU A 439 19.92 7.61 -11.23
CA LEU A 439 19.29 7.90 -12.52
C LEU A 439 17.76 7.77 -12.44
N GLU A 440 17.25 6.71 -11.79
CA GLU A 440 15.82 6.50 -11.55
C GLU A 440 15.21 7.59 -10.63
N ALA A 441 15.98 8.04 -9.63
CA ALA A 441 15.55 9.05 -8.66
C ALA A 441 15.47 10.46 -9.27
N ILE A 442 16.44 10.86 -10.10
CA ILE A 442 16.47 12.20 -10.71
C ILE A 442 15.57 12.33 -11.94
N ARG A 443 15.02 11.22 -12.47
CA ARG A 443 14.15 11.25 -13.65
C ARG A 443 12.94 12.17 -13.45
N GLY A 444 12.77 13.13 -14.37
CA GLY A 444 11.73 14.16 -14.32
C GLY A 444 11.99 15.31 -13.33
N SER A 445 13.16 15.34 -12.68
CA SER A 445 13.54 16.41 -11.74
C SER A 445 14.35 17.52 -12.42
N LYS A 446 14.47 18.68 -11.74
CA LYS A 446 15.34 19.78 -12.20
C LYS A 446 16.82 19.39 -12.25
N LEU A 447 17.27 18.49 -11.36
CA LEU A 447 18.66 18.02 -11.39
C LEU A 447 18.99 17.33 -12.72
N ALA A 448 18.08 16.52 -13.25
CA ALA A 448 18.32 15.84 -14.52
C ALA A 448 18.36 16.82 -15.72
N LEU A 449 17.72 18.00 -15.65
CA LEU A 449 17.90 19.07 -16.66
C LEU A 449 19.29 19.68 -16.61
N GLU A 450 19.85 19.83 -15.42
CA GLU A 450 21.19 20.42 -15.22
C GLU A 450 22.33 19.42 -15.40
N LEU A 451 22.00 18.13 -15.59
CA LEU A 451 22.93 17.03 -15.79
C LEU A 451 22.81 16.42 -17.19
N VAL A 452 22.23 17.14 -18.17
CA VAL A 452 22.00 16.62 -19.53
C VAL A 452 23.28 16.12 -20.19
N ASP A 453 24.39 16.86 -20.04
CA ASP A 453 25.67 16.47 -20.63
C ASP A 453 26.24 15.20 -19.99
N GLU A 454 26.18 15.08 -18.66
CA GLU A 454 26.61 13.89 -17.93
C GLU A 454 25.73 12.68 -18.26
N LEU A 455 24.41 12.87 -18.34
CA LEU A 455 23.47 11.82 -18.73
C LEU A 455 23.73 11.35 -20.17
N ARG A 456 23.99 12.28 -21.11
CA ARG A 456 24.36 11.96 -22.48
C ARG A 456 25.71 11.21 -22.52
N GLY A 457 26.66 11.62 -21.68
CA GLY A 457 27.95 10.93 -21.50
C GLY A 457 27.79 9.49 -21.03
N ILE A 458 26.92 9.24 -20.05
CA ILE A 458 26.58 7.88 -19.57
C ILE A 458 25.90 7.08 -20.68
N LEU A 459 24.91 7.65 -21.35
CA LEU A 459 24.14 7.01 -22.42
C LEU A 459 25.03 6.53 -23.58
N LEU A 460 25.95 7.40 -24.02
CA LEU A 460 26.83 7.14 -25.16
C LEU A 460 28.15 6.44 -24.78
N GLY A 461 28.48 6.35 -23.49
CA GLY A 461 29.77 5.80 -23.06
C GLY A 461 30.96 6.68 -23.46
N ILE A 462 30.80 8.00 -23.35
CA ILE A 462 31.84 8.98 -23.68
C ILE A 462 33.03 8.84 -22.71
N ASP A 463 34.22 9.26 -23.14
CA ASP A 463 35.48 9.23 -22.38
C ASP A 463 36.04 7.83 -22.08
N GLY A 464 35.65 6.82 -22.86
CA GLY A 464 36.18 5.47 -22.74
C GLY A 464 35.74 4.73 -21.46
N ARG A 465 34.71 5.24 -20.79
CA ARG A 465 34.10 4.59 -19.62
C ARG A 465 33.15 3.49 -20.07
N LEU A 466 33.26 2.33 -19.42
CA LEU A 466 32.35 1.20 -19.64
C LEU A 466 31.16 1.34 -18.69
N PHE A 467 29.98 1.62 -19.24
CA PHE A 467 28.71 1.58 -18.53
C PHE A 467 27.92 0.35 -18.93
N GLU A 468 27.28 -0.29 -17.97
CA GLU A 468 26.38 -1.41 -18.22
C GLU A 468 25.13 -0.94 -18.96
N TYR A 469 24.51 -1.85 -19.71
CA TYR A 469 23.28 -1.59 -20.46
C TYR A 469 22.20 -0.86 -19.62
N SER A 470 21.98 -1.30 -18.39
CA SER A 470 20.96 -0.72 -17.50
C SER A 470 21.24 0.74 -17.13
N GLU A 471 22.52 1.13 -17.00
CA GLU A 471 22.91 2.50 -16.67
C GLU A 471 22.66 3.41 -17.87
N ARG A 472 23.08 2.96 -19.06
CA ARG A 472 22.86 3.67 -20.32
C ARG A 472 21.36 3.86 -20.58
N TYR A 473 20.56 2.81 -20.36
CA TYR A 473 19.11 2.88 -20.55
C TYR A 473 18.41 3.81 -19.56
N GLN A 474 18.75 3.76 -18.26
CA GLN A 474 18.17 4.69 -17.27
C GLN A 474 18.59 6.14 -17.52
N ALA A 475 19.81 6.40 -18.01
CA ALA A 475 20.23 7.73 -18.44
C ALA A 475 19.39 8.22 -19.63
N GLY A 476 19.14 7.36 -20.61
CA GLY A 476 18.21 7.64 -21.71
C GLY A 476 16.80 7.98 -21.22
N LEU A 477 16.22 7.16 -20.33
CA LEU A 477 14.90 7.42 -19.74
C LEU A 477 14.82 8.73 -18.92
N ALA A 478 15.91 9.12 -18.28
CA ALA A 478 16.02 10.42 -17.60
C ALA A 478 16.00 11.58 -18.63
N LEU A 479 16.75 11.47 -19.73
CA LEU A 479 16.76 12.46 -20.81
C LEU A 479 15.39 12.59 -21.50
N ILE A 480 14.72 11.46 -21.77
CA ILE A 480 13.39 11.42 -22.41
C ILE A 480 12.33 12.15 -21.57
N SER A 481 12.50 12.21 -20.25
CA SER A 481 11.52 12.84 -19.36
C SER A 481 11.31 14.35 -19.58
N PHE A 482 12.17 14.99 -20.38
CA PHE A 482 12.07 16.40 -20.78
C PHE A 482 11.54 16.60 -22.20
N GLY A 483 11.08 15.54 -22.85
CA GLY A 483 10.61 15.54 -24.22
C GLY A 483 11.69 15.19 -25.25
N SER A 484 11.27 14.91 -26.47
CA SER A 484 12.13 14.52 -27.58
C SER A 484 13.03 15.64 -28.11
N SER A 485 12.89 16.87 -27.61
CA SER A 485 13.75 18.00 -27.97
C SER A 485 14.88 18.27 -26.97
N ALA A 486 14.97 17.50 -25.88
CA ALA A 486 15.99 17.70 -24.85
C ALA A 486 17.40 17.49 -25.38
N ILE A 487 17.55 16.55 -26.31
CA ILE A 487 18.78 16.26 -27.05
C ILE A 487 18.41 15.85 -28.48
N ASP A 488 19.39 15.84 -29.37
CA ASP A 488 19.24 15.29 -30.71
C ASP A 488 19.23 13.75 -30.65
N TRP A 489 18.03 13.16 -30.53
CA TRP A 489 17.85 11.70 -30.52
C TRP A 489 18.25 11.04 -31.84
N VAL A 490 18.23 11.79 -32.93
CA VAL A 490 18.64 11.29 -34.25
C VAL A 490 20.16 11.10 -34.27
N ASP A 491 20.92 12.10 -33.79
CA ASP A 491 22.38 12.00 -33.59
C ASP A 491 22.74 10.88 -32.59
N VAL A 492 22.06 10.83 -31.45
CA VAL A 492 22.33 9.82 -30.42
C VAL A 492 22.12 8.40 -30.96
N THR A 493 21.01 8.15 -31.65
CA THR A 493 20.73 6.82 -32.20
C THR A 493 21.71 6.44 -33.31
N ASP A 494 22.16 7.40 -34.12
CA ASP A 494 23.19 7.16 -35.13
C ASP A 494 24.54 6.78 -34.54
N GLN A 495 24.96 7.46 -33.48
CA GLN A 495 26.21 7.14 -32.79
C GLN A 495 26.15 5.73 -32.17
N LEU A 496 25.04 5.36 -31.55
CA LEU A 496 24.84 4.03 -30.97
C LEU A 496 24.76 2.92 -32.04
N VAL A 497 24.11 3.21 -33.18
CA VAL A 497 24.11 2.32 -34.35
C VAL A 497 25.52 2.15 -34.87
N HIS A 498 26.31 3.23 -34.98
CA HIS A 498 27.70 3.19 -35.43
C HIS A 498 28.62 2.41 -34.48
N GLU A 499 28.38 2.48 -33.16
CA GLU A 499 29.07 1.63 -32.17
C GLU A 499 28.80 0.14 -32.44
N GLY A 500 27.57 -0.21 -32.83
CA GLY A 500 27.16 -1.54 -33.31
C GLY A 500 27.34 -2.71 -32.33
N SER A 501 27.65 -2.43 -31.07
CA SER A 501 27.70 -3.44 -30.01
C SER A 501 26.31 -4.04 -29.79
N LYS A 502 26.25 -5.24 -29.19
CA LYS A 502 24.96 -5.89 -28.90
C LYS A 502 24.11 -4.99 -28.01
N ASP A 503 24.74 -4.36 -27.03
CA ASP A 503 24.07 -3.48 -26.07
C ASP A 503 23.66 -2.16 -26.71
N SER A 504 24.52 -1.53 -27.55
CA SER A 504 24.18 -0.26 -28.21
C SER A 504 23.02 -0.42 -29.20
N THR A 505 23.03 -1.48 -30.00
CA THR A 505 21.95 -1.75 -30.98
C THR A 505 20.63 -2.12 -30.29
N ARG A 506 20.69 -2.88 -29.18
CA ARG A 506 19.52 -3.13 -28.34
C ARG A 506 18.97 -1.82 -27.75
N LEU A 507 19.88 -0.99 -27.22
CA LEU A 507 19.54 0.29 -26.59
C LEU A 507 18.84 1.22 -27.57
N VAL A 508 19.29 1.30 -28.83
CA VAL A 508 18.62 2.09 -29.88
C VAL A 508 17.18 1.66 -30.08
N LEU A 509 16.92 0.35 -30.21
CA LEU A 509 15.57 -0.14 -30.47
C LEU A 509 14.62 0.13 -29.30
N GLU A 510 15.08 -0.04 -28.06
CA GLU A 510 14.28 0.26 -26.86
C GLU A 510 14.05 1.78 -26.71
N LEU A 511 15.07 2.61 -26.98
CA LEU A 511 14.92 4.07 -26.93
C LEU A 511 14.02 4.63 -28.03
N MET A 512 14.04 4.06 -29.25
CA MET A 512 13.12 4.49 -30.32
C MET A 512 11.66 4.31 -29.93
N VAL A 513 11.35 3.24 -29.18
CA VAL A 513 10.03 3.01 -28.60
C VAL A 513 9.70 4.09 -27.57
N ASP A 514 10.61 4.34 -26.63
CA ASP A 514 10.38 5.28 -25.53
C ASP A 514 10.32 6.75 -25.98
N VAL A 515 11.10 7.14 -26.98
CA VAL A 515 11.11 8.48 -27.60
C VAL A 515 9.87 8.68 -28.49
N GLY A 516 9.40 7.61 -29.13
CA GLY A 516 8.34 7.63 -30.12
C GLY A 516 8.89 7.63 -31.55
N PHE A 517 8.31 6.77 -32.40
CA PHE A 517 8.77 6.56 -33.78
C PHE A 517 8.61 7.79 -34.70
N ASN A 518 7.75 8.74 -34.34
CA ASN A 518 7.52 9.96 -35.10
C ASN A 518 8.74 10.90 -35.17
N VAL A 519 9.75 10.68 -34.32
CA VAL A 519 11.01 11.43 -34.32
C VAL A 519 11.99 10.89 -35.38
N PHE A 520 11.80 9.65 -35.84
CA PHE A 520 12.75 8.96 -36.70
C PHE A 520 12.18 8.73 -38.10
N GLU A 521 13.02 8.96 -39.11
CA GLU A 521 12.70 8.55 -40.47
C GLU A 521 12.64 7.01 -40.59
N PRO A 522 11.75 6.45 -41.42
CA PRO A 522 11.62 5.00 -41.61
C PRO A 522 12.94 4.30 -41.95
N GLU A 523 13.80 4.95 -42.76
CA GLU A 523 15.14 4.45 -43.13
C GLU A 523 16.01 4.20 -41.89
N ARG A 524 15.97 5.10 -40.90
CA ARG A 524 16.78 5.01 -39.67
C ARG A 524 16.29 3.89 -38.78
N ILE A 525 14.97 3.70 -38.68
CA ILE A 525 14.35 2.58 -37.95
C ILE A 525 14.78 1.26 -38.60
N CYS A 526 14.68 1.16 -39.93
CA CYS A 526 15.14 -0.01 -40.68
C CYS A 526 16.63 -0.29 -40.45
N ARG A 527 17.48 0.74 -40.55
CA ARG A 527 18.93 0.62 -40.30
C ARG A 527 19.24 0.12 -38.89
N ALA A 528 18.54 0.62 -37.87
CA ALA A 528 18.73 0.15 -36.49
C ALA A 528 18.35 -1.34 -36.34
N ILE A 529 17.24 -1.78 -36.94
CA ILE A 529 16.81 -3.18 -36.96
C ILE A 529 17.87 -4.06 -37.64
N LEU A 530 18.31 -3.67 -38.84
CA LEU A 530 19.31 -4.43 -39.60
C LEU A 530 20.65 -4.49 -38.86
N THR A 531 21.08 -3.41 -38.21
CA THR A 531 22.31 -3.38 -37.42
C THR A 531 22.20 -4.27 -36.19
N HIS A 532 21.06 -4.27 -35.50
CA HIS A 532 20.82 -5.16 -34.37
C HIS A 532 20.84 -6.65 -34.77
N LEU A 533 20.31 -6.97 -35.94
CA LEU A 533 20.32 -8.31 -36.53
C LEU A 533 21.70 -8.72 -37.07
N GLY A 534 22.63 -7.77 -37.24
CA GLY A 534 23.97 -8.01 -37.76
C GLY A 534 24.08 -8.03 -39.29
N PHE A 535 23.11 -7.45 -40.00
CA PHE A 535 23.07 -7.41 -41.48
C PHE A 535 23.79 -6.21 -42.10
N VAL A 536 24.33 -5.27 -41.30
CA VAL A 536 25.03 -4.06 -41.79
C VAL A 536 26.54 -4.24 -41.69
N ALA A 537 27.25 -4.16 -42.82
CA ALA A 537 28.65 -4.58 -42.99
C ALA A 537 29.75 -3.65 -42.39
N SER A 538 29.43 -2.43 -41.92
CA SER A 538 30.45 -1.44 -41.55
C SER A 538 31.02 -1.55 -40.12
N ILE A 539 30.59 -2.54 -39.32
CA ILE A 539 30.97 -2.62 -37.90
C ILE A 539 31.67 -3.94 -37.64
N ALA A 540 32.90 -3.86 -37.16
CA ALA A 540 33.85 -4.97 -37.02
C ALA A 540 33.25 -6.19 -36.29
N SER A 541 33.01 -7.24 -37.07
CA SER A 541 33.18 -8.66 -36.75
C SER A 541 32.89 -9.12 -35.31
N SER A 542 31.68 -9.61 -35.08
CA SER A 542 31.53 -10.93 -34.45
C SER A 542 30.27 -11.59 -35.01
N VAL A 543 30.49 -12.50 -35.97
CA VAL A 543 29.49 -13.38 -36.55
C VAL A 543 28.97 -14.32 -35.45
N ASN A 544 27.94 -13.88 -34.74
CA ASN A 544 27.02 -14.74 -34.02
C ASN A 544 25.65 -14.13 -34.27
N ALA A 545 24.76 -14.87 -34.92
CA ALA A 545 23.37 -14.47 -35.11
C ALA A 545 22.81 -14.00 -33.76
N ARG A 546 22.60 -12.69 -33.62
CA ARG A 546 22.10 -12.11 -32.38
C ARG A 546 20.64 -12.52 -32.27
N ALA A 547 20.30 -13.34 -31.27
CA ALA A 547 18.92 -13.78 -31.04
C ALA A 547 18.04 -12.57 -30.67
N GLY A 548 17.41 -11.95 -31.66
CA GLY A 548 16.59 -10.74 -31.53
C GLY A 548 15.13 -10.97 -31.12
N ILE A 549 14.76 -12.21 -30.75
CA ILE A 549 13.35 -12.63 -30.59
C ILE A 549 12.61 -11.76 -29.57
N GLY A 550 13.25 -11.30 -28.49
CA GLY A 550 12.59 -10.47 -27.45
C GLY A 550 12.44 -9.00 -27.86
N THR A 551 13.55 -8.34 -28.19
CA THR A 551 13.57 -6.90 -28.51
C THR A 551 12.76 -6.57 -29.76
N LEU A 552 12.89 -7.38 -30.83
CA LEU A 552 12.14 -7.16 -32.07
C LEU A 552 10.65 -7.48 -31.93
N TYR A 553 10.28 -8.44 -31.08
CA TYR A 553 8.88 -8.72 -30.78
C TYR A 553 8.20 -7.55 -30.06
N SER A 554 8.88 -6.94 -29.08
CA SER A 554 8.38 -5.73 -28.41
C SER A 554 8.25 -4.57 -29.40
N LEU A 555 9.28 -4.35 -30.22
CA LEU A 555 9.29 -3.32 -31.26
C LEU A 555 8.11 -3.46 -32.23
N ALA A 556 7.88 -4.66 -32.76
CA ALA A 556 6.82 -4.93 -33.73
C ALA A 556 5.41 -4.67 -33.19
N ARG A 557 5.20 -4.77 -31.87
CA ARG A 557 3.90 -4.46 -31.23
C ARG A 557 3.69 -2.98 -30.96
N GLN A 558 4.76 -2.17 -31.03
CA GLN A 558 4.74 -0.77 -30.65
C GLN A 558 4.97 0.19 -31.83
N ILE A 559 5.52 -0.29 -32.96
CA ILE A 559 5.57 0.49 -34.20
C ILE A 559 4.12 0.78 -34.65
N PRO A 560 3.76 2.06 -34.90
CA PRO A 560 2.44 2.41 -35.43
C PRO A 560 2.21 1.78 -36.81
N ASP A 561 0.98 1.33 -37.09
CA ASP A 561 0.61 0.71 -38.37
C ASP A 561 0.98 1.57 -39.60
N THR A 562 0.93 2.89 -39.44
CA THR A 562 1.32 3.86 -40.48
C THR A 562 2.81 3.83 -40.82
N TYR A 563 3.66 3.41 -39.87
CA TYR A 563 5.11 3.31 -40.06
C TYR A 563 5.55 1.92 -40.52
N VAL A 564 4.78 0.87 -40.22
CA VAL A 564 5.15 -0.53 -40.57
C VAL A 564 5.41 -0.67 -42.07
N GLY A 565 4.50 -0.18 -42.92
CA GLY A 565 4.65 -0.26 -44.38
C GLY A 565 5.90 0.47 -44.87
N LEU A 566 6.14 1.69 -44.36
CA LEU A 566 7.29 2.51 -44.75
C LEU A 566 8.62 1.86 -44.35
N VAL A 567 8.70 1.29 -43.15
CA VAL A 567 9.92 0.60 -42.67
C VAL A 567 10.19 -0.67 -43.48
N LEU A 568 9.14 -1.39 -43.90
CA LEU A 568 9.27 -2.57 -44.76
C LEU A 568 9.71 -2.20 -46.18
N ASP A 569 9.20 -1.09 -46.73
CA ASP A 569 9.62 -0.60 -48.04
C ASP A 569 11.12 -0.25 -48.05
N GLU A 570 11.61 0.42 -46.99
CA GLU A 570 13.04 0.70 -46.81
C GLU A 570 13.89 -0.56 -46.72
N LEU A 571 13.36 -1.63 -46.12
CA LEU A 571 14.03 -2.93 -46.05
C LEU A 571 14.19 -3.57 -47.44
N VAL A 572 13.23 -3.36 -48.35
CA VAL A 572 13.28 -3.82 -49.74
C VAL A 572 14.22 -2.96 -50.59
N LEU A 573 14.27 -1.66 -50.33
CA LEU A 573 15.09 -0.68 -51.06
C LEU A 573 16.58 -0.74 -50.66
N CYS A 574 16.91 -1.35 -49.51
CA CYS A 574 18.29 -1.48 -49.05
C CYS A 574 19.10 -2.38 -50.02
N PRO A 575 20.09 -1.85 -50.77
CA PRO A 575 20.72 -2.57 -51.86
C PRO A 575 21.44 -3.84 -51.40
N ALA A 576 21.26 -4.95 -52.13
CA ALA A 576 21.83 -6.28 -51.85
C ALA A 576 23.37 -6.31 -51.63
N ASN A 577 24.10 -5.26 -52.02
CA ASN A 577 25.55 -5.12 -51.78
C ASN A 577 25.92 -4.67 -50.35
N ASN A 578 24.95 -4.28 -49.51
CA ASN A 578 25.15 -3.93 -48.10
C ASN A 578 24.76 -5.05 -47.12
N TRP A 579 24.29 -6.19 -47.63
CA TRP A 579 23.90 -7.36 -46.85
C TRP A 579 25.03 -8.38 -46.85
N HIS A 580 25.31 -8.97 -45.69
CA HIS A 580 26.16 -10.16 -45.58
C HIS A 580 25.34 -11.44 -45.56
#